data_AF-A0A0H3F5R4-F1
#
_entry.id   AF-A0A0H3F5R4-F1
#
_cell.length_a   1.000
_cell.length_b   1.000
_cell.length_c   1.000
_cell.angle_alpha   90.00
_cell.angle_beta   90.00
_cell.angle_gamma   90.00
#
_symmetry.space_group_name_H-M   'P 1'
#
loop_
_entity.id
_entity.type
_entity.pdbx_description
1 polymer ?
#
loop_
_entity_poly.entity_id
_entity_poly.type
_entity_poly.pdbx_seq_one_letter_code
_entity_poly.pdbx_strand_id
1 'polypeptide(L)'
;MILIVCTDDPELEHVASASMAQYQSVFKSSYKIFHSELRLLEQNENLFIISHGAFQGDNDRPVIGDKAQAFYVNGDTLYLNVKSIFPPGYTGNVYIDACESADSTEVLLSFAQTFYLELHADSPASKVFGLTGVSSGLIPLPDNTAWVNVSLENQ
;
A
#
# COMPACT_ATOMS: atom_id res chain seq x y z
N MET A 1 -1.11 -2.50 -10.69
CA MET A 1 -1.62 -3.68 -9.96
C MET A 1 -2.28 -3.25 -8.67
N ILE A 2 -3.40 -3.87 -8.26
CA ILE A 2 -3.98 -3.74 -6.91
C ILE A 2 -3.55 -4.96 -6.07
N LEU A 3 -3.10 -4.72 -4.85
CA LEU A 3 -2.78 -5.72 -3.85
C LEU A 3 -3.68 -5.49 -2.63
N ILE A 4 -4.49 -6.50 -2.32
CA ILE A 4 -5.41 -6.50 -1.18
C ILE A 4 -4.69 -7.13 0.00
N VAL A 5 -4.45 -6.33 1.05
CA VAL A 5 -3.77 -6.74 2.28
C VAL A 5 -4.82 -6.93 3.38
N CYS A 6 -5.52 -8.06 3.29
CA CYS A 6 -6.48 -8.56 4.28
C CYS A 6 -6.65 -10.08 4.10
N THR A 7 -7.17 -10.77 5.11
CA THR A 7 -7.45 -12.20 5.03
C THR A 7 -8.80 -12.48 4.39
N ASP A 8 -9.89 -11.89 4.88
CA ASP A 8 -11.26 -12.15 4.42
C ASP A 8 -12.14 -10.91 4.54
N ASP A 9 -11.87 -9.88 3.73
CA ASP A 9 -12.70 -8.69 3.65
C ASP A 9 -13.39 -8.55 2.28
N PRO A 10 -14.68 -8.92 2.18
CA PRO A 10 -15.47 -8.75 0.96
C PRO A 10 -15.60 -7.30 0.51
N GLU A 11 -15.47 -6.32 1.43
CA GLU A 11 -15.57 -4.90 1.10
C GLU A 11 -14.36 -4.44 0.28
N LEU A 12 -13.14 -4.75 0.73
CA LEU A 12 -11.93 -4.45 -0.04
C LEU A 12 -11.88 -5.20 -1.38
N GLU A 13 -12.35 -6.45 -1.43
CA GLU A 13 -12.50 -7.19 -2.69
C GLU A 13 -13.47 -6.48 -3.65
N HIS A 14 -14.60 -5.99 -3.11
CA HIS A 14 -15.56 -5.20 -3.88
C HIS A 14 -14.95 -3.88 -4.37
N VAL A 15 -14.24 -3.14 -3.51
CA VAL A 15 -13.56 -1.89 -3.87
C VAL A 15 -12.54 -2.13 -4.98
N ALA A 16 -11.71 -3.18 -4.89
CA ALA A 16 -10.76 -3.52 -5.94
C ALA A 16 -11.46 -3.84 -7.26
N SER A 17 -12.49 -4.69 -7.23
CA SER A 17 -13.25 -5.07 -8.43
C SER A 17 -13.96 -3.87 -9.06
N ALA A 18 -14.59 -3.01 -8.27
CA ALA A 18 -15.29 -1.82 -8.76
C ALA A 18 -14.30 -0.80 -9.35
N SER A 19 -13.16 -0.58 -8.68
CA SER A 19 -12.09 0.31 -9.17
C SER A 19 -11.53 -0.17 -10.51
N MET A 20 -11.29 -1.49 -10.64
CA MET A 20 -10.88 -2.10 -11.92
C MET A 20 -11.93 -1.91 -13.01
N ALA A 21 -13.21 -2.16 -12.71
CA ALA A 21 -14.29 -2.02 -13.70
C ALA A 21 -14.40 -0.57 -14.22
N GLN A 22 -14.24 0.41 -13.34
CA GLN A 22 -14.37 1.83 -13.66
C GLN A 22 -13.12 2.42 -14.33
N TYR A 23 -11.91 1.98 -13.95
CA TYR A 23 -10.65 2.55 -14.38
C TYR A 23 -9.68 1.50 -14.93
N GLN A 24 -10.13 0.71 -15.91
CA GLN A 24 -9.40 -0.42 -16.50
C GLN A 24 -8.02 -0.04 -17.09
N SER A 25 -7.85 1.21 -17.52
CA SER A 25 -6.56 1.71 -18.03
C SER A 25 -5.50 1.90 -16.94
N VAL A 26 -5.92 2.00 -15.67
CA VAL A 26 -5.05 2.23 -14.51
C VAL A 26 -4.87 0.95 -13.70
N PHE A 27 -5.96 0.23 -13.44
CA PHE A 27 -5.97 -0.98 -12.61
C PHE A 27 -6.12 -2.24 -13.48
N LYS A 28 -4.99 -2.83 -13.88
CA LYS A 28 -4.97 -4.00 -14.79
C LYS A 28 -5.30 -5.33 -14.12
N SER A 29 -5.04 -5.48 -12.83
CA SER A 29 -5.14 -6.75 -12.10
C SER A 29 -5.24 -6.52 -10.60
N SER A 30 -5.96 -7.38 -9.88
CA SER A 30 -6.01 -7.42 -8.41
C SER A 30 -5.53 -8.77 -7.88
N TYR A 31 -4.86 -8.75 -6.72
CA TYR A 31 -4.40 -9.94 -6.02
C TYR A 31 -4.68 -9.80 -4.52
N LYS A 32 -5.06 -10.89 -3.85
CA LYS A 32 -5.15 -10.95 -2.39
C LYS A 32 -3.93 -11.67 -1.84
N ILE A 33 -3.30 -11.10 -0.81
CA ILE A 33 -2.15 -11.74 -0.16
C ILE A 33 -2.54 -13.11 0.41
N PHE A 34 -1.60 -14.06 0.42
CA PHE A 34 -1.76 -15.45 0.88
C PHE A 34 -2.78 -16.32 0.13
N HIS A 35 -3.48 -15.78 -0.87
CA HIS A 35 -4.49 -16.53 -1.63
C HIS A 35 -4.04 -16.88 -3.05
N SER A 36 -3.15 -16.06 -3.62
CA SER A 36 -2.68 -16.22 -4.99
C SER A 36 -1.18 -15.98 -5.06
N GLU A 37 -0.52 -16.68 -5.97
CA GLU A 37 0.83 -16.30 -6.40
C GLU A 37 0.76 -14.90 -7.02
N LEU A 38 1.57 -13.97 -6.51
CA LEU A 38 1.65 -12.62 -7.04
C LEU A 38 2.51 -12.63 -8.30
N ARG A 39 2.02 -12.05 -9.39
CA ARG A 39 2.86 -11.83 -10.57
C ARG A 39 3.89 -10.73 -10.31
N LEU A 40 4.94 -10.70 -11.13
CA LEU A 40 5.85 -9.56 -11.18
C LEU A 40 5.14 -8.29 -11.70
N LEU A 41 5.54 -7.14 -11.18
CA LEU A 41 5.18 -5.83 -11.71
C LEU A 41 5.89 -5.59 -13.04
N GLU A 42 5.27 -4.81 -13.94
CA GLU A 42 6.02 -4.20 -15.05
C GLU A 42 6.94 -3.11 -14.48
N GLN A 43 8.04 -2.80 -15.17
CA GLN A 43 9.08 -1.89 -14.66
C GLN A 43 8.54 -0.51 -14.23
N ASN A 44 7.52 0.00 -14.92
CA ASN A 44 6.90 1.30 -14.67
C ASN A 44 5.43 1.18 -14.22
N GLU A 45 4.97 -0.02 -13.86
CA GLU A 45 3.61 -0.22 -13.39
C GLU A 45 3.45 0.27 -11.95
N ASN A 46 2.41 1.06 -11.67
CA ASN A 46 2.10 1.43 -10.29
C ASN A 46 1.51 0.26 -9.50
N LEU A 47 1.94 0.12 -8.25
CA LEU A 47 1.34 -0.78 -7.27
C LEU A 47 0.38 0.02 -6.36
N PHE A 48 -0.83 -0.47 -6.20
CA PHE A 48 -1.82 0.06 -5.26
C PHE A 48 -2.03 -0.99 -4.18
N ILE A 49 -1.76 -0.66 -2.93
CA ILE A 49 -1.98 -1.51 -1.78
C ILE A 49 -3.25 -1.02 -1.09
N ILE A 50 -4.25 -1.88 -0.94
CA ILE A 50 -5.48 -1.54 -0.22
C ILE A 50 -5.60 -2.36 1.05
N SER A 51 -6.01 -1.73 2.14
CA SER A 51 -6.26 -2.37 3.42
C SER A 51 -7.19 -1.49 4.27
N HIS A 52 -7.68 -2.01 5.38
CA HIS A 52 -8.27 -1.16 6.39
C HIS A 52 -7.22 -0.24 7.02
N GLY A 53 -7.69 0.69 7.88
CA GLY A 53 -6.88 1.72 8.49
C GLY A 53 -5.60 1.21 9.16
N ALA A 54 -4.59 2.07 9.16
CA ALA A 54 -3.42 1.89 9.98
C ALA A 54 -3.84 1.95 11.45
N PHE A 55 -3.53 0.91 12.22
CA PHE A 55 -3.68 0.89 13.67
C PHE A 55 -2.29 0.91 14.32
N GLN A 56 -2.20 1.29 15.59
CA GLN A 56 -1.01 0.98 16.38
C GLN A 56 -0.99 -0.52 16.69
N GLY A 57 -0.01 -1.21 16.11
CA GLY A 57 0.25 -2.62 16.39
C GLY A 57 1.21 -2.79 17.57
N ASP A 58 1.80 -3.98 17.68
CA ASP A 58 2.79 -4.26 18.71
C ASP A 58 4.00 -3.30 18.62
N ASN A 59 4.49 -2.85 19.77
CA ASN A 59 5.58 -1.86 19.91
C ASN A 59 5.25 -0.47 19.33
N ASP A 60 3.97 -0.08 19.33
CA ASP A 60 3.47 1.23 18.89
C ASP A 60 3.77 1.55 17.40
N ARG A 61 4.09 0.54 16.60
CA ARG A 61 4.36 0.72 15.15
C ARG A 61 3.05 0.73 14.36
N PRO A 62 2.90 1.58 13.33
CA PRO A 62 1.75 1.52 12.45
C PRO A 62 1.68 0.19 11.69
N VAL A 63 0.51 -0.44 11.70
CA VAL A 63 0.22 -1.69 10.98
C VAL A 63 -1.06 -1.55 10.16
N ILE A 64 -1.12 -2.18 9.00
CA ILE A 64 -2.36 -2.35 8.22
C ILE A 64 -2.81 -3.82 8.29
N GLY A 65 -4.09 -4.08 8.05
CA GLY A 65 -4.63 -5.43 8.01
C GLY A 65 -6.07 -5.54 8.49
N ASP A 66 -6.44 -6.73 8.95
CA ASP A 66 -7.79 -7.08 9.36
C ASP A 66 -7.84 -7.32 10.87
N LYS A 67 -8.50 -6.38 11.57
CA LYS A 67 -8.69 -6.46 13.02
C LYS A 67 -9.58 -7.60 13.46
N ALA A 68 -10.60 -7.95 12.68
CA ALA A 68 -11.51 -9.05 13.01
C ALA A 68 -10.81 -10.40 12.98
N GLN A 69 -9.79 -10.54 12.13
CA GLN A 69 -9.02 -11.78 11.93
C GLN A 69 -7.65 -11.77 12.63
N ALA A 70 -7.36 -10.74 13.43
CA ALA A 70 -6.06 -10.54 14.09
C ALA A 70 -4.86 -10.61 13.13
N PHE A 71 -5.06 -10.16 11.88
CA PHE A 71 -4.02 -10.09 10.87
C PHE A 71 -3.51 -8.66 10.76
N TYR A 72 -2.25 -8.43 11.12
CA TYR A 72 -1.62 -7.12 11.04
C TYR A 72 -0.19 -7.24 10.54
N VAL A 73 0.23 -6.28 9.73
CA VAL A 73 1.59 -6.20 9.21
C VAL A 73 2.06 -4.75 9.21
N ASN A 74 3.31 -4.50 9.59
CA ASN A 74 3.95 -3.19 9.46
C ASN A 74 4.56 -3.01 8.04
N GLY A 75 4.95 -1.79 7.69
CA GLY A 75 5.37 -1.48 6.32
C GLY A 75 6.63 -2.21 5.89
N ASP A 76 7.61 -2.34 6.78
CA ASP A 76 8.86 -3.09 6.57
C ASP A 76 8.59 -4.59 6.33
N THR A 77 7.77 -5.22 7.19
CA THR A 77 7.43 -6.65 7.01
C THR A 77 6.61 -6.86 5.74
N LEU A 78 5.68 -5.96 5.42
CA LEU A 78 4.91 -6.08 4.18
C LEU A 78 5.84 -6.04 2.97
N TYR A 79 6.74 -5.05 2.92
CA TYR A 79 7.71 -4.94 1.83
C TYR A 79 8.53 -6.24 1.68
N LEU A 80 9.07 -6.77 2.78
CA LEU A 80 9.86 -8.01 2.73
C LEU A 80 9.09 -9.20 2.16
N ASN A 81 7.78 -9.26 2.39
CA ASN A 81 6.92 -10.32 1.85
C ASN A 81 6.56 -10.11 0.37
N VAL A 82 6.54 -8.87 -0.11
CA VAL A 82 6.19 -8.56 -1.50
C VAL A 82 7.40 -8.23 -2.38
N LYS A 83 8.61 -8.08 -1.82
CA LYS A 83 9.79 -7.61 -2.56
C LYS A 83 10.09 -8.40 -3.84
N SER A 84 9.76 -9.68 -3.86
CA SER A 84 9.99 -10.54 -5.03
C SER A 84 9.16 -10.16 -6.25
N ILE A 85 8.10 -9.36 -6.10
CA ILE A 85 7.27 -8.89 -7.23
C ILE A 85 7.89 -7.67 -7.94
N PHE A 86 8.83 -6.98 -7.30
CA PHE A 86 9.48 -5.80 -7.85
C PHE A 86 10.61 -6.21 -8.79
N PRO A 87 10.52 -5.87 -10.09
CA PRO A 87 11.59 -6.20 -11.03
C PRO A 87 12.84 -5.31 -10.78
N PRO A 88 14.03 -5.76 -11.19
CA PRO A 88 15.23 -4.92 -11.17
C PRO A 88 15.01 -3.60 -11.94
N GLY A 89 15.38 -2.47 -11.33
CA GLY A 89 15.22 -1.15 -11.94
C GLY A 89 13.77 -0.67 -12.02
N TYR A 90 12.90 -1.15 -11.13
CA TYR A 90 11.53 -0.66 -10.98
C TYR A 90 11.49 0.84 -10.74
N THR A 91 10.59 1.52 -11.45
CA THR A 91 10.36 2.98 -11.38
C THR A 91 8.88 3.32 -11.22
N GLY A 92 8.00 2.32 -11.10
CA GLY A 92 6.60 2.54 -10.75
C GLY A 92 6.48 3.11 -9.34
N ASN A 93 5.37 3.77 -9.05
CA ASN A 93 5.08 4.28 -7.72
C ASN A 93 4.23 3.29 -6.93
N VAL A 94 4.30 3.38 -5.61
CA VAL A 94 3.45 2.61 -4.69
C VAL A 94 2.45 3.55 -4.02
N TYR A 95 1.17 3.20 -4.05
CA TYR A 95 0.08 3.97 -3.45
C TYR A 95 -0.58 3.10 -2.38
N ILE A 96 -0.63 3.56 -1.14
CA ILE A 96 -1.17 2.81 -0.01
C ILE A 96 -2.50 3.42 0.40
N ASP A 97 -3.59 2.81 -0.04
CA ASP A 97 -4.96 3.14 0.36
C ASP A 97 -5.33 2.38 1.64
N ALA A 98 -4.93 2.97 2.75
CA ALA A 98 -5.37 2.60 4.10
C ALA A 98 -5.53 3.90 4.88
N CYS A 99 -6.58 3.99 5.72
CA CYS A 99 -6.79 5.16 6.57
C CYS A 99 -5.52 5.46 7.36
N GLU A 100 -5.12 6.73 7.42
CA GLU A 100 -3.99 7.20 8.23
C GLU A 100 -2.63 6.59 7.82
N SER A 101 -2.52 5.98 6.64
CA SER A 101 -1.29 5.33 6.16
C SER A 101 -0.12 6.30 5.96
N ALA A 102 -0.40 7.59 5.74
CA ALA A 102 0.60 8.65 5.69
C ALA A 102 0.74 9.43 7.01
N ASP A 103 -0.10 9.16 8.02
CA ASP A 103 -0.06 9.90 9.29
C ASP A 103 1.16 9.45 10.10
N SER A 104 2.02 10.41 10.42
CA SER A 104 3.23 10.22 11.23
C SER A 104 3.21 11.20 12.40
N THR A 105 4.02 10.91 13.42
CA THR A 105 4.22 11.79 14.57
C THR A 105 5.70 12.13 14.70
N GLU A 106 6.06 13.07 15.58
CA GLU A 106 7.46 13.43 15.87
C GLU A 106 8.31 12.21 16.31
N VAL A 107 7.67 11.16 16.83
CA VAL A 107 8.34 9.99 17.42
C VAL A 107 8.15 8.71 16.62
N LEU A 108 7.20 8.68 15.67
CA LEU A 108 6.83 7.47 14.93
C LEU A 108 6.62 7.78 13.44
N LEU A 109 7.34 7.02 12.61
CA LEU A 109 7.13 6.98 11.17
C LEU A 109 5.75 6.39 10.83
N SER A 110 5.11 6.91 9.79
CA SER A 110 3.87 6.36 9.24
C SER A 110 4.11 4.98 8.60
N PHE A 111 3.02 4.24 8.37
CA PHE A 111 3.09 2.97 7.65
C PHE A 111 3.79 3.14 6.30
N ALA A 112 3.35 4.13 5.51
CA ALA A 112 3.93 4.42 4.20
C ALA A 112 5.42 4.78 4.29
N GLN A 113 5.86 5.51 5.32
CA GLN A 113 7.28 5.81 5.53
C GLN A 113 8.12 4.56 5.82
N THR A 114 7.61 3.64 6.64
CA THR A 114 8.33 2.38 6.93
C THR A 114 8.44 1.49 5.69
N PHE A 115 7.39 1.44 4.85
CA PHE A 115 7.44 0.75 3.56
C PHE A 115 8.43 1.44 2.59
N TYR A 116 8.42 2.77 2.55
CA TYR A 116 9.31 3.58 1.72
C TYR A 116 10.79 3.33 2.01
N LEU A 117 11.16 3.22 3.29
CA LEU A 117 12.55 2.95 3.70
C LEU A 117 13.12 1.71 3.01
N GLU A 118 12.36 0.61 3.02
CA GLU A 118 12.80 -0.65 2.43
C GLU A 118 12.75 -0.61 0.89
N LEU A 119 11.67 -0.07 0.30
CA LEU A 119 11.58 0.05 -1.16
C LEU A 119 12.69 0.94 -1.73
N HIS A 120 13.01 2.05 -1.06
CA HIS A 120 13.97 3.03 -1.58
C HIS A 120 15.40 2.45 -1.66
N ALA A 121 15.73 1.50 -0.77
CA ALA A 121 17.01 0.80 -0.82
C ALA A 121 17.19 -0.02 -2.12
N ASP A 122 16.11 -0.62 -2.61
CA ASP A 122 16.13 -1.49 -3.80
C ASP A 122 15.71 -0.76 -5.10
N SER A 123 14.86 0.26 -4.99
CA SER A 123 14.23 1.00 -6.09
C SER A 123 14.22 2.51 -5.82
N PRO A 124 15.37 3.19 -5.84
CA PRO A 124 15.49 4.59 -5.40
C PRO A 124 14.73 5.61 -6.27
N ALA A 125 14.35 5.22 -7.50
CA ALA A 125 13.55 6.05 -8.40
C ALA A 125 12.05 6.03 -8.08
N SER A 126 11.59 5.03 -7.33
CA SER A 126 10.18 4.88 -6.96
C SER A 126 9.78 5.80 -5.81
N LYS A 127 8.52 6.24 -5.83
CA LYS A 127 7.90 6.99 -4.75
C LYS A 127 6.85 6.14 -4.05
N VAL A 128 6.60 6.46 -2.78
CA VAL A 128 5.52 5.86 -1.99
C VAL A 128 4.57 6.97 -1.56
N PHE A 129 3.28 6.72 -1.73
CA PHE A 129 2.21 7.61 -1.35
C PHE A 129 1.29 6.92 -0.35
N GLY A 130 0.78 7.66 0.62
CA GLY A 130 -0.29 7.22 1.51
C GLY A 130 -1.42 8.24 1.58
N LEU A 131 -2.41 7.96 2.42
CA LEU A 131 -3.54 8.84 2.70
C LEU A 131 -3.51 9.31 4.16
N THR A 132 -3.96 10.54 4.39
CA THR A 132 -4.15 11.09 5.74
C THR A 132 -5.61 10.98 6.15
N GLY A 133 -5.89 10.68 7.41
CA GLY A 133 -7.25 10.48 7.90
C GLY A 133 -7.99 9.30 7.26
N VAL A 134 -9.33 9.36 7.26
CA VAL A 134 -10.19 8.24 6.82
C VAL A 134 -10.32 8.22 5.30
N SER A 135 -10.01 7.08 4.69
CA SER A 135 -10.29 6.79 3.28
C SER A 135 -11.62 6.05 3.12
N SER A 136 -12.36 6.32 2.05
CA SER A 136 -13.58 5.58 1.70
C SER A 136 -13.88 5.65 0.20
N GLY A 137 -14.57 4.64 -0.33
CA GLY A 137 -14.96 4.58 -1.72
C GLY A 137 -13.98 3.81 -2.61
N LEU A 138 -13.85 4.25 -3.86
CA LEU A 138 -12.93 3.64 -4.83
C LEU A 138 -11.50 4.10 -4.60
N ILE A 139 -10.55 3.29 -5.06
CA ILE A 139 -9.12 3.61 -4.99
C ILE A 139 -8.86 4.92 -5.73
N PRO A 140 -8.28 5.94 -5.08
CA PRO A 140 -7.98 7.21 -5.75
C PRO A 140 -7.01 7.00 -6.93
N LEU A 141 -7.24 7.72 -8.04
CA LEU A 141 -6.34 7.69 -9.19
C LEU A 141 -4.96 8.30 -8.83
N PRO A 142 -3.88 7.93 -9.54
CA PRO A 142 -2.51 8.43 -9.29
C PRO A 142 -2.34 9.95 -9.21
N ASP A 143 -3.20 10.70 -9.91
CA ASP A 143 -3.19 12.16 -9.98
C ASP A 143 -4.09 12.82 -8.92
N ASN A 144 -4.76 12.04 -8.08
CA ASN A 144 -5.59 12.55 -7.00
C ASN A 144 -4.72 13.25 -5.95
N THR A 145 -5.14 14.45 -5.54
CA THR A 145 -4.43 15.29 -4.56
C THR A 145 -4.49 14.77 -3.13
N ALA A 146 -5.31 13.75 -2.85
CA ALA A 146 -5.35 13.07 -1.56
C ALA A 146 -4.06 12.28 -1.27
N TRP A 147 -3.31 11.90 -2.31
CA TRP A 147 -2.06 11.19 -2.16
C TRP A 147 -0.96 12.07 -1.57
N VAL A 148 -0.45 11.65 -0.42
CA VAL A 148 0.68 12.29 0.24
C VAL A 148 1.94 11.49 -0.05
N ASN A 149 2.88 12.08 -0.80
CA ASN A 149 4.19 11.51 -1.02
C ASN A 149 4.96 11.48 0.31
N VAL A 150 5.42 10.31 0.72
CA VAL A 150 6.29 10.19 1.89
C VAL A 150 7.76 10.30 1.49
N SER A 151 8.56 10.96 2.32
CA SER A 151 10.01 11.01 2.21
C SER A 151 10.63 11.16 3.60
N LEU A 152 11.94 10.93 3.70
CA LEU A 152 12.71 11.12 4.94
C LEU A 152 13.28 12.54 5.09
N GLU A 153 13.13 13.40 4.07
CA GLU A 153 13.79 14.71 4.01
C GLU A 153 13.06 15.80 4.83
N ASN A 154 11.93 15.49 5.45
CA ASN A 154 11.07 16.44 6.16
C ASN A 154 10.93 16.15 7.67
N GLN A 155 11.95 15.55 8.31
CA GLN A 155 12.02 15.44 9.78
C GLN A 155 12.95 16.48 10.38
#